data_AF-A0A2N0NBP2-F1
#
_entry.id   AF-A0A2N0NBP2-F1
#
_cell.length_a   1.000
_cell.length_b   1.000
_cell.length_c   1.000
_cell.angle_alpha   90.00
_cell.angle_beta   90.00
_cell.angle_gamma   90.00
#
_symmetry.space_group_name_H-M   'P 1'
#
loop_
_entity.id
_entity.type
_entity.pdbx_description
1 polymer ?
#
loop_
_entity_poly.entity_id
_entity_poly.type
_entity_poly.pdbx_seq_one_letter_code
_entity_poly.pdbx_strand_id
1 'polypeptide(L)'
;MSMDKSRTPNKEALDFVSLFNEQYFHTVTYHLSSFIQDGFLKDLFEKNPSVPKDKAQILIERFGDSANPANFTTQAQATNIQPTTLSLIFSIALYAA
;
A
#
# COMPACT_ATOMS: atom_id res chain seq x y z
N MET A 1 11.20 -49.86 -20.12
CA MET A 1 11.60 -49.08 -18.92
C MET A 1 11.06 -47.67 -19.09
N SER A 2 10.24 -47.18 -18.16
CA SER A 2 9.76 -45.80 -18.16
C SER A 2 10.86 -44.92 -17.57
N MET A 3 11.41 -43.98 -18.34
CA MET A 3 12.35 -43.00 -17.80
C MET A 3 11.56 -42.05 -16.90
N ASP A 4 11.87 -42.05 -15.61
CA ASP A 4 11.41 -41.01 -14.70
C ASP A 4 11.96 -39.66 -15.22
N LYS A 5 11.06 -38.78 -15.65
CA LYS A 5 11.36 -37.43 -16.13
C LYS A 5 11.22 -36.39 -15.01
N SER A 6 11.33 -36.81 -13.75
CA SER A 6 11.32 -35.89 -12.62
C SER A 6 12.47 -34.89 -12.78
N ARG A 7 12.13 -33.59 -12.81
CA ARG A 7 13.14 -32.53 -12.73
C ARG A 7 13.77 -32.62 -11.35
N THR A 8 15.05 -32.94 -11.27
CA THR A 8 15.79 -32.85 -10.01
C THR A 8 15.75 -31.38 -9.56
N PRO A 9 15.16 -31.06 -8.40
CA PRO A 9 15.11 -29.69 -7.93
C PRO A 9 16.53 -29.18 -7.71
N ASN A 10 16.88 -28.05 -8.32
CA ASN A 10 18.14 -27.39 -8.01
C ASN A 10 18.02 -26.79 -6.60
N LYS A 11 18.61 -27.47 -5.62
CA LYS A 11 18.56 -27.09 -4.22
C LYS A 11 19.10 -25.69 -3.98
N GLU A 12 20.19 -25.31 -4.62
CA GLU A 12 20.78 -23.97 -4.50
C GLU A 12 19.83 -22.88 -4.99
N ALA A 13 19.10 -23.13 -6.09
CA ALA A 13 18.10 -22.20 -6.59
C ALA A 13 16.90 -22.07 -5.65
N LEU A 14 16.46 -23.17 -5.03
CA LEU A 14 15.38 -23.15 -4.04
C LEU A 14 15.80 -22.41 -2.76
N ASP A 15 17.02 -22.66 -2.28
CA ASP A 15 17.57 -22.00 -1.09
C ASP A 15 17.73 -20.48 -1.33
N PHE A 16 18.18 -20.08 -2.53
CA PHE A 16 18.25 -18.67 -2.94
C PHE A 16 16.88 -17.98 -2.95
N VAL A 17 15.87 -18.60 -3.57
CA VAL A 17 14.49 -18.07 -3.60
C VAL A 17 13.90 -18.00 -2.20
N SER A 18 14.16 -19.01 -1.36
CA SER A 18 13.66 -19.04 0.02
C SER A 18 14.26 -17.91 0.86
N LEU A 19 15.57 -17.66 0.75
CA LEU A 19 16.25 -16.57 1.46
C LEU A 19 15.68 -15.21 1.06
N PHE A 20 15.49 -14.99 -0.25
CA PHE A 20 14.90 -13.76 -0.75
C PHE A 20 13.46 -13.57 -0.24
N ASN A 21 12.67 -14.65 -0.23
CA ASN A 21 11.30 -14.62 0.30
C ASN A 21 11.27 -14.26 1.78
N GLU A 22 12.15 -14.83 2.61
CA GLU A 22 12.21 -14.52 4.04
C GLU A 22 12.51 -13.03 4.26
N GLN A 23 13.51 -12.49 3.56
CA GLN A 23 13.85 -11.06 3.64
C GLN A 23 12.70 -10.17 3.15
N TYR A 24 12.05 -10.57 2.05
CA TYR A 24 10.89 -9.87 1.51
C TYR A 24 9.75 -9.81 2.53
N PHE A 25 9.33 -10.96 3.07
CA PHE A 25 8.24 -11.02 4.03
C PHE A 25 8.59 -10.30 5.33
N HIS A 26 9.82 -10.43 5.83
CA HIS A 26 10.27 -9.69 7.01
C HIS A 26 10.15 -8.18 6.79
N THR A 27 10.62 -7.68 5.65
CA THR A 27 10.57 -6.25 5.29
C THR A 27 9.14 -5.76 5.19
N VAL A 28 8.27 -6.49 4.48
CA VAL A 28 6.85 -6.14 4.34
C VAL A 28 6.15 -6.14 5.69
N THR A 29 6.36 -7.16 6.52
CA THR A 29 5.77 -7.25 7.87
C THR A 29 6.24 -6.10 8.75
N TYR A 30 7.53 -5.75 8.71
CA TYR A 30 8.08 -4.64 9.47
C TYR A 30 7.41 -3.30 9.11
N HIS A 31 7.35 -2.97 7.81
CA HIS A 31 6.76 -1.72 7.37
C HIS A 31 5.25 -1.64 7.63
N LEU A 32 4.52 -2.73 7.40
CA LEU A 32 3.08 -2.77 7.71
C LEU A 32 2.82 -2.66 9.21
N SER A 33 3.63 -3.33 10.05
CA SER A 33 3.51 -3.23 11.50
C SER A 33 3.79 -1.81 11.97
N SER A 34 4.86 -1.18 11.46
CA SER A 34 5.18 0.21 11.76
C SER A 34 4.06 1.16 11.35
N PHE A 35 3.46 0.96 10.16
CA PHE A 35 2.34 1.76 9.67
C PHE A 35 1.10 1.66 10.56
N ILE A 36 0.83 0.50 11.16
CA ILE A 36 -0.28 0.33 12.10
C ILE A 36 0.07 0.97 13.45
N GLN A 37 1.29 0.76 13.93
CA GLN A 37 1.73 1.20 15.26
C GLN A 37 1.90 2.71 15.38
N ASP A 38 2.25 3.40 14.30
CA ASP A 38 2.47 4.85 14.33
C ASP A 38 1.17 5.67 14.46
N GLY A 39 0.00 5.02 14.42
CA GLY A 39 -1.27 5.65 14.70
C GLY A 39 -1.81 6.52 13.56
N PHE A 40 -1.20 6.51 12.38
CA PHE A 40 -1.64 7.32 11.23
C PHE A 40 -3.15 7.22 10.95
N LEU A 41 -3.70 6.00 10.92
CA LEU A 41 -5.14 5.79 10.67
C LEU A 41 -6.02 6.35 11.78
N LYS A 42 -5.55 6.29 13.04
CA LYS A 42 -6.25 6.93 14.16
C LYS A 42 -6.29 8.44 13.94
N ASP A 43 -5.18 9.04 13.53
CA ASP A 43 -5.12 10.47 13.27
C ASP A 43 -5.98 10.91 12.09
N LEU A 44 -6.00 10.12 11.02
CA LEU A 44 -6.78 10.37 9.81
C LEU A 44 -8.30 10.30 10.05
N PHE A 45 -8.74 9.42 10.96
CA PHE A 45 -10.15 9.16 11.24
C PHE A 45 -10.61 9.62 12.64
N GLU A 46 -9.82 10.46 13.32
CA GLU A 46 -10.19 11.05 14.62
C GLU A 46 -11.52 11.80 14.50
N LYS A 47 -12.50 11.43 15.33
CA LYS A 47 -13.89 11.95 15.24
C LYS A 47 -14.15 13.13 16.18
N ASN A 48 -13.11 13.78 16.70
CA ASN A 48 -13.25 14.91 17.61
C ASN A 48 -13.72 16.17 16.87
N PRO A 49 -14.98 16.62 17.05
CA PRO A 49 -15.52 17.78 16.34
C PRO A 49 -14.87 19.11 16.77
N SER A 50 -14.15 19.12 17.91
CA SER A 50 -13.46 20.31 18.42
C SER A 50 -12.16 20.61 17.68
N VAL A 51 -11.62 19.65 16.92
CA VAL A 51 -10.40 19.79 16.12
C VAL A 51 -10.68 19.26 14.72
N PRO A 52 -11.25 20.09 13.82
CA PRO A 52 -11.42 19.70 12.43
C PRO A 52 -10.06 19.38 11.82
N LYS A 53 -9.87 18.13 11.35
CA LYS A 53 -8.66 17.70 10.66
C LYS A 53 -8.91 17.67 9.16
N ASP A 54 -8.02 18.31 8.40
CA ASP A 54 -7.99 18.19 6.95
C ASP A 54 -7.35 16.85 6.56
N LYS A 55 -8.19 15.90 6.15
CA LYS A 55 -7.76 14.54 5.78
C LYS A 55 -6.88 14.53 4.53
N ALA A 56 -7.08 15.46 3.60
CA ALA A 56 -6.26 15.57 2.40
C ALA A 56 -4.86 16.08 2.77
N GLN A 57 -4.78 17.08 3.65
CA GLN A 57 -3.51 17.59 4.15
C GLN A 57 -2.70 16.52 4.90
N ILE A 58 -3.35 15.73 5.76
CA ILE A 58 -2.70 14.62 6.48
C ILE A 58 -2.12 13.58 5.51
N LEU A 59 -2.82 13.28 4.42
CA LEU A 59 -2.31 12.38 3.38
C LEU A 59 -1.11 12.97 2.65
N ILE A 60 -1.13 14.26 2.33
CA ILE A 60 -0.01 14.96 1.68
C ILE A 60 1.21 14.98 2.60
N GLU A 61 1.03 15.25 3.90
CA GLU A 61 2.12 15.23 4.88
C GLU A 61 2.75 13.83 4.99
N ARG A 62 1.94 12.78 4.87
CA ARG A 62 2.43 11.39 5.00
C ARG A 62 3.05 10.84 3.71
N PHE A 63 2.45 11.13 2.56
CA PHE A 63 2.76 10.48 1.28
C PHE A 63 3.25 11.46 0.20
N GLY A 64 3.38 12.75 0.53
CA GLY A 64 3.83 13.80 -0.37
C GLY A 64 2.82 14.17 -1.46
N ASP A 65 3.31 14.89 -2.47
CA ASP A 65 2.51 15.43 -3.57
C ASP A 65 1.79 14.35 -4.40
N SER A 66 2.25 13.10 -4.34
CA SER A 66 1.58 11.96 -4.98
C SER A 66 0.21 11.64 -4.38
N ALA A 67 -0.08 12.09 -3.15
CA ALA A 67 -1.38 11.94 -2.52
C ALA A 67 -2.24 13.22 -2.60
N ASN A 68 -1.74 14.27 -3.24
CA ASN A 68 -2.46 15.54 -3.35
C ASN A 68 -3.66 15.42 -4.30
N PRO A 69 -4.91 15.67 -3.84
CA PRO A 69 -6.10 15.61 -4.70
C PRO A 69 -6.05 16.56 -5.92
N ALA A 70 -5.24 17.63 -5.88
CA ALA A 70 -5.02 18.50 -7.02
C ALA A 70 -4.40 17.77 -8.23
N ASN A 71 -3.74 16.63 -7.99
CA ASN A 71 -3.02 15.85 -8.99
C ASN A 71 -3.81 14.62 -9.48
N PHE A 72 -5.14 14.59 -9.32
CA PHE A 72 -5.94 13.42 -9.72
C PHE A 72 -5.77 13.02 -11.18
N THR A 73 -5.60 13.97 -12.11
CA THR A 73 -5.39 13.65 -13.53
C THR A 73 -4.12 12.83 -13.75
N THR A 74 -3.01 13.21 -13.12
CA THR A 74 -1.73 12.47 -13.24
C THR A 74 -1.76 11.17 -12.45
N GLN A 75 -2.40 11.14 -11.28
CA GLN A 75 -2.58 9.91 -10.50
C GLN A 75 -3.47 8.89 -11.23
N ALA A 76 -4.54 9.35 -11.87
CA ALA A 76 -5.44 8.53 -12.68
C ALA A 76 -4.69 7.88 -13.84
N GLN A 77 -3.81 8.62 -14.51
CA GLN A 77 -2.94 8.07 -15.55
C GLN A 77 -1.96 7.03 -15.00
N ALA A 78 -1.29 7.32 -13.88
CA ALA A 78 -0.32 6.41 -13.28
C ALA A 78 -0.96 5.10 -12.76
N THR A 79 -2.20 5.17 -12.29
CA THR A 79 -2.95 4.01 -11.76
C THR A 79 -3.81 3.31 -12.80
N ASN A 80 -3.94 3.88 -14.01
CA ASN A 80 -4.86 3.43 -15.06
C ASN A 80 -6.32 3.36 -14.58
N ILE A 81 -6.74 4.35 -13.78
CA ILE A 81 -8.11 4.49 -13.27
C ILE A 81 -8.71 5.77 -13.87
N GLN A 82 -10.00 5.76 -14.22
CA GLN A 82 -10.68 6.98 -14.67
C GLN A 82 -10.63 8.07 -13.56
N PRO A 83 -10.33 9.34 -13.88
CA PRO A 83 -10.19 10.40 -12.87
C PRO A 83 -11.42 10.57 -11.96
N THR A 84 -12.63 10.47 -12.52
CA THR A 84 -13.89 10.54 -11.76
C THR A 84 -14.06 9.36 -10.81
N THR A 85 -13.68 8.15 -11.25
CA THR A 85 -13.68 6.95 -10.40
C THR A 85 -12.66 7.07 -9.27
N LEU A 86 -11.45 7.56 -9.57
CA LEU A 86 -10.41 7.77 -8.55
C LEU A 86 -10.85 8.80 -7.50
N SER A 87 -11.42 9.92 -7.94
CA SER A 87 -11.98 10.95 -7.07
C SER A 87 -13.12 10.42 -6.19
N LEU A 88 -13.98 9.57 -6.74
CA LEU A 88 -15.06 8.92 -5.99
C LEU A 88 -14.51 7.96 -4.92
N ILE A 89 -13.55 7.10 -5.29
CA ILE A 89 -12.88 6.19 -4.34
C ILE A 89 -12.26 6.99 -3.19
N PHE A 90 -11.55 8.07 -3.51
CA PHE A 90 -10.92 8.94 -2.52
C PHE A 90 -11.96 9.58 -1.57
N SER A 91 -13.06 10.09 -2.13
CA SER A 91 -14.15 10.68 -1.37
C SER A 91 -14.80 9.67 -0.42
N ILE A 92 -15.07 8.46 -0.91
CA ILE A 92 -15.63 7.37 -0.11
C ILE A 92 -14.66 6.98 1.02
N ALA A 93 -13.39 6.74 0.68
CA ALA A 93 -12.38 6.30 1.63
C ALA A 93 -12.18 7.30 2.78
N LEU A 94 -12.26 8.60 2.49
CA LEU A 94 -12.02 9.63 3.50
C LEU A 94 -13.26 10.10 4.25
N TYR A 95 -14.43 10.11 3.63
CA TYR A 95 -15.59 10.82 4.19
C TYR A 95 -16.82 9.94 4.46
N ALA A 96 -16.85 8.68 4.01
CA ALA A 96 -17.98 7.79 4.26
C ALA A 96 -17.92 7.02 5.60
N ALA A 97 -16.89 7.25 6.43
CA ALA A 97 -16.61 6.53 7.69
C ALA A 97 -17.09 7.24 8.97
#